data_AF-A0A3D5KNS2-F1
#
_entry.id   AF-A0A3D5KNS2-F1
#
_cell.length_a   1.000
_cell.length_b   1.000
_cell.length_c   1.000
_cell.angle_alpha   90.00
_cell.angle_beta   90.00
_cell.angle_gamma   90.00
#
_symmetry.space_group_name_H-M   'P 1'
#
loop_
_entity.id
_entity.type
_entity.pdbx_description
1 polymer ?
#
loop_
_entity_poly.entity_id
_entity_poly.type
_entity_poly.pdbx_seq_one_letter_code
_entity_poly.pdbx_strand_id
1 'polypeptide(L)' 'MRLGQASRKLNVGHNTILDFLAKKGFSVENNPNAKLTAEQFAMLAKEYASSASEKLEASGLTIGV' A
#
# COMPACT_ATOMS: atom_id res chain seq x y z
N MET A 1 4.58 -0.76 13.07
CA MET A 1 3.75 -1.99 13.16
C MET A 1 4.40 -3.11 12.36
N ARG A 2 3.81 -4.31 12.29
CA ARG A 2 4.40 -5.44 11.56
C ARG A 2 3.82 -5.59 10.16
N LEU A 3 4.58 -6.16 9.22
CA LEU A 3 4.14 -6.42 7.85
C LEU A 3 2.87 -7.28 7.81
N GLY A 4 2.80 -8.34 8.62
CA GLY A 4 1.60 -9.17 8.71
C GLY A 4 0.37 -8.42 9.22
N GLN A 5 0.54 -7.42 10.08
CA GLN A 5 -0.56 -6.57 10.55
C GLN A 5 -1.01 -5.59 9.45
N ALA A 6 -0.06 -4.98 8.74
CA ALA A 6 -0.34 -4.08 7.64
C ALA A 6 -1.06 -4.80 6.48
N SER A 7 -0.58 -5.98 6.09
CA SER A 7 -1.19 -6.83 5.06
C SER A 7 -2.65 -7.17 5.35
N ARG A 8 -2.94 -7.60 6.59
CA ARG A 8 -4.31 -7.93 7.02
C ARG A 8 -5.21 -6.70 7.08
N LYS A 9 -4.69 -5.57 7.55
CA LYS A 9 -5.44 -4.32 7.71
C LYS A 9 -5.79 -3.65 6.38
N LEU A 10 -4.90 -3.78 5.39
CA LEU A 10 -5.08 -3.19 4.06
C LEU A 10 -5.60 -4.20 3.03
N ASN A 11 -5.76 -5.47 3.40
CA ASN A 11 -6.16 -6.56 2.51
C ASN A 11 -5.28 -6.66 1.25
N VAL A 12 -3.96 -6.47 1.43
CA VAL A 12 -2.95 -6.56 0.36
C VAL A 12 -1.92 -7.62 0.71
N GLY A 13 -1.43 -8.33 -0.31
CA GLY A 13 -0.37 -9.32 -0.15
C GLY A 13 0.96 -8.70 0.29
N HIS A 14 1.78 -9.48 1.02
CA HIS A 14 3.12 -9.05 1.43
C HIS A 14 3.97 -8.61 0.24
N ASN A 15 3.97 -9.37 -0.86
CA ASN A 15 4.71 -9.01 -2.08
C ASN A 15 4.31 -7.65 -2.65
N THR A 16 3.01 -7.32 -2.65
CA THR A 16 2.51 -6.03 -3.15
C THR A 16 2.99 -4.87 -2.29
N ILE A 17 2.99 -5.06 -0.97
CA ILE A 17 3.52 -4.07 -0.02
C ILE A 17 5.02 -3.86 -0.25
N LEU A 18 5.77 -4.95 -0.41
CA LEU A 18 7.21 -4.90 -0.64
C LEU A 18 7.57 -4.23 -1.96
N ASP A 19 6.88 -4.55 -3.05
CA ASP A 19 7.07 -3.91 -4.36
C ASP A 19 6.78 -2.41 -4.29
N PHE A 20 5.69 -2.02 -3.62
CA PHE A 20 5.35 -0.60 -3.44
C PHE A 20 6.42 0.15 -2.64
N LEU A 21 6.86 -0.42 -1.52
CA LEU A 21 7.90 0.17 -0.68
C LEU A 21 9.24 0.23 -1.42
N ALA A 22 9.60 -0.82 -2.15
CA ALA A 22 10.81 -0.87 -2.97
C ALA A 22 10.81 0.21 -4.06
N LYS A 23 9.68 0.42 -4.74
CA LYS A 23 9.51 1.51 -5.74
C LYS A 23 9.68 2.90 -5.14
N LYS A 24 9.35 3.08 -3.86
CA LYS A 24 9.56 4.33 -3.11
C LYS A 24 10.98 4.45 -2.53
N GLY A 25 11.84 3.44 -2.70
CA GLY A 25 13.21 3.42 -2.17
C GLY A 25 13.34 2.80 -0.78
N PHE A 26 12.29 2.16 -0.25
CA PHE A 26 12.32 1.49 1.05
C PHE A 26 12.56 -0.01 0.87
N SER A 27 13.64 -0.52 1.46
CA SER A 27 13.88 -1.97 1.56
C SER A 27 13.26 -2.51 2.84
N VAL A 28 12.24 -3.37 2.69
CA VAL A 28 11.61 -4.09 3.79
C VAL A 28 11.76 -5.59 3.54
N GLU A 29 11.93 -6.37 4.61
CA GLU A 29 12.05 -7.82 4.50
C GLU A 29 10.71 -8.51 4.28
N ASN A 30 10.69 -9.56 3.45
CA ASN A 30 9.51 -10.39 3.22
C ASN A 30 9.27 -11.37 4.37
N ASN A 31 8.97 -10.85 5.56
CA ASN A 31 8.69 -11.65 6.73
C ASN A 31 7.46 -11.09 7.47
N PRO A 32 6.48 -11.89 7.91
CA PRO A 32 5.35 -11.41 8.72
C PRO A 32 5.79 -10.63 9.97
N ASN A 33 7.00 -10.90 10.48
CA ASN A 33 7.60 -10.23 11.61
C ASN A 33 8.32 -8.91 11.27
N ALA A 34 8.47 -8.58 9.99
CA ALA A 34 9.17 -7.38 9.53
C ALA A 34 8.56 -6.12 10.14
N LYS A 35 9.43 -5.22 10.61
CA LYS A 35 9.02 -3.93 11.16
C LYS A 35 8.74 -2.96 10.01
N LEU A 36 7.50 -2.46 9.96
CA LEU A 36 7.17 -1.25 9.22
C LEU A 36 7.23 -0.05 10.15
N THR A 37 7.86 1.01 9.66
CA THR A 37 7.75 2.33 10.27
C THR A 37 6.34 2.89 10.07
N ALA A 38 5.99 3.89 10.89
CA ALA A 38 4.70 4.57 10.78
C ALA A 38 4.52 5.20 9.39
N GLU A 39 5.58 5.79 8.83
CA GLU A 39 5.57 6.38 7.49
C GLU A 39 5.31 5.36 6.37
N GLN A 40 6.00 4.21 6.40
CA GLN A 40 5.80 3.15 5.40
C GLN A 40 4.35 2.67 5.37
N PHE A 41 3.77 2.45 6.55
CA PHE A 41 2.36 2.08 6.63
C PHE A 41 1.43 3.23 6.30
N ALA A 42 1.73 4.46 6.69
CA ALA A 42 0.89 5.60 6.34
C ALA A 42 0.81 5.78 4.82
N MET A 43 1.91 5.58 4.09
CA MET A 43 1.92 5.57 2.62
C MET A 43 1.10 4.41 2.05
N LEU A 44 1.29 3.19 2.55
CA LEU A 44 0.51 2.04 2.11
C LEU A 44 -0.98 2.22 2.41
N ALA A 45 -1.33 2.68 3.60
CA ALA A 45 -2.70 2.94 3.99
C ALA A 45 -3.29 4.06 3.15
N LYS A 46 -2.54 5.13 2.88
CA LYS A 46 -3.01 6.20 2.01
C LYS A 46 -3.28 5.71 0.58
N GLU A 47 -2.37 4.94 -0.03
CA GLU A 47 -2.58 4.45 -1.40
C GLU A 47 -3.61 3.32 -1.48
N TYR A 48 -3.49 2.30 -0.64
CA TYR A 48 -4.32 1.09 -0.72
C TYR A 48 -5.66 1.25 0.00
N ALA A 49 -5.74 2.00 1.11
CA ALA A 49 -7.04 2.28 1.74
C ALA A 49 -7.84 3.36 1.00
N SER A 50 -7.18 4.34 0.36
CA SER A 50 -7.90 5.29 -0.52
C SER A 50 -8.33 4.59 -1.81
N SER A 51 -7.51 3.73 -2.42
CA SER A 51 -7.91 2.96 -3.62
C SER A 51 -9.11 2.03 -3.37
N ALA A 52 -9.29 1.53 -2.15
CA ALA A 52 -10.48 0.74 -1.80
C ALA A 52 -11.79 1.57 -1.85
N SER A 53 -11.71 2.87 -1.54
CA SER A 53 -12.83 3.81 -1.67
C SER A 53 -12.93 4.45 -3.06
N GLU A 54 -11.78 4.68 -3.72
CA GLU A 54 -11.70 5.42 -5.00
C GLU A 54 -12.02 4.56 -6.23
N LYS A 55 -12.24 3.24 -6.06
CA LYS A 55 -12.81 2.41 -7.14
C LYS A 55 -14.29 2.71 -7.41
N LEU A 56 -14.96 3.51 -6.58
CA LEU A 56 -16.30 4.03 -6.88
C LEU A 56 -16.28 5.38 -7.63
N GLU A 57 -15.13 6.08 -7.68
CA GLU A 57 -15.00 7.41 -8.30
C GLU A 57 -13.94 7.48 -9.41
N ALA A 58 -13.55 6.36 -10.02
CA ALA A 58 -12.92 6.40 -11.34
C ALA A 58 -13.96 6.66 -12.44
N SER A 59 -14.73 7.73 -12.29
CA SER A 59 -15.40 8.43 -13.39
C SER A 59 -14.55 9.65 -13.73
N GLY A 60 -14.18 9.82 -15.00
CA GLY A 60 -13.86 11.17 -15.50
C GLY A 60 -12.39 11.56 -15.66
N LEU A 61 -11.57 10.74 -16.32
CA LEU A 61 -10.55 11.31 -17.21
C LEU A 61 -11.08 11.30 -18.65
N THR A 62 -12.07 12.16 -18.90
CA THR A 62 -12.30 12.78 -20.21
C THR A 62 -11.24 13.84 -20.41
N ILE A 63 -10.11 13.49 -21.03
CA ILE A 63 -9.16 14.45 -21.61
C ILE A 63 -8.55 13.73 -22.81
N GLY A 64 -8.73 14.11 -24.07
CA GLY A 64 -9.35 15.26 -24.70
C GLY A 64 -8.84 15.28 -26.15
N VAL A 65 -9.76 15.48 -27.10
CA VAL A 65 -9.68 15.49 -28.59
C VAL A 65 -9.68 14.15 -29.31
#